data_AF-A0A1Y2EF68-F1
#
_entry.id   AF-A0A1Y2EF68-F1
#
_cell.length_a   1.000
_cell.length_b   1.000
_cell.length_c   1.000
_cell.angle_alpha   90.00
_cell.angle_beta   90.00
_cell.angle_gamma   90.00
#
_symmetry.space_group_name_H-M   'P 1'
#
loop_
_entity.id
_entity.type
_entity.pdbx_description
1 polymer ?
#
loop_
_entity_poly.entity_id
_entity_poly.type
_entity_poly.pdbx_seq_one_letter_code
_entity_poly.pdbx_strand_id
1 'polypeptide(L)'
;RTSPPPTFHWLNVSSSIMERTSSGLSISSDDGTYHESVSASDPPPTGMKTDLEAALEAERRFRTRSRDSKAERILKTLICPRSPGEEFEIDDPALQNIFFAANEMFFCGRLKGRVRWDWSDVSSAQYRHGILGTTALRRRAKNRGYETLIVLSQPLLRSERYNRRLLISTFLHELIHSYLFIRCGPKARLRGGHTEGFHLIANLIDRWAGPDILFLGNMEADLGQF
;
A
#
# COMPACT_ATOMS: atom_id res chain seq x y z
N ARG A 1 -7.33 40.18 18.12
CA ARG A 1 -7.39 40.04 16.65
C ARG A 1 -6.54 38.83 16.28
N THR A 2 -7.19 37.70 16.04
CA THR A 2 -6.55 36.42 15.72
C THR A 2 -6.46 36.27 14.21
N SER A 3 -5.24 36.00 13.72
CA SER A 3 -4.95 35.73 12.31
C SER A 3 -5.69 34.47 11.83
N PRO A 4 -6.17 34.40 10.57
CA PRO A 4 -6.76 33.19 10.03
C PRO A 4 -5.68 32.12 9.79
N PRO A 5 -6.05 30.82 9.80
CA PRO A 5 -5.13 29.74 9.47
C PRO A 5 -4.74 29.80 7.98
N PRO A 6 -3.56 29.27 7.59
CA PRO A 6 -3.13 29.29 6.21
C PRO A 6 -4.06 28.41 5.37
N THR A 7 -4.73 29.04 4.41
CA THR A 7 -5.50 28.38 3.35
C THR A 7 -4.53 27.71 2.38
N PHE A 8 -4.60 26.38 2.28
CA PHE A 8 -3.87 25.59 1.30
C PHE A 8 -4.39 25.92 -0.12
N HIS A 9 -3.66 26.74 -0.85
CA HIS A 9 -3.86 26.95 -2.27
C HIS A 9 -3.19 25.82 -3.06
N TRP A 10 -3.99 25.03 -3.77
CA TRP A 10 -3.50 24.16 -4.83
C TRP A 10 -2.90 25.02 -5.94
N LEU A 11 -1.57 25.06 -6.02
CA LEU A 11 -0.88 25.62 -7.17
C LEU A 11 -1.07 24.68 -8.35
N ASN A 12 -1.88 25.13 -9.31
CA ASN A 12 -2.03 24.54 -10.63
C ASN A 12 -0.71 24.70 -11.40
N VAL A 13 0.17 23.69 -11.33
CA VAL A 13 1.34 23.57 -12.20
C VAL A 13 1.07 22.48 -13.21
N SER A 14 0.48 22.88 -14.34
CA SER A 14 0.37 22.05 -15.53
C SER A 14 1.75 21.88 -16.18
N SER A 15 2.42 20.77 -15.84
CA SER A 15 3.39 20.13 -16.73
C SER A 15 3.41 18.65 -16.39
N SER A 16 3.27 17.78 -17.40
CA SER A 16 3.33 16.33 -17.25
C SER A 16 4.75 15.88 -16.92
N ILE A 17 5.21 16.15 -15.70
CA ILE A 17 6.45 15.61 -15.17
C ILE A 17 6.18 14.12 -14.94
N MET A 18 6.74 13.27 -15.81
CA MET A 18 6.83 11.85 -15.50
C MET A 18 7.83 11.70 -14.38
N GLU A 19 7.34 11.36 -13.20
CA GLU A 19 8.19 11.12 -12.07
C GLU A 19 8.88 9.76 -12.20
N ARG A 20 10.04 9.61 -11.56
CA ARG A 20 10.81 8.38 -11.62
C ARG A 20 10.94 7.76 -10.23
N THR A 21 10.92 6.45 -10.18
CA THR A 21 11.37 5.69 -9.01
C THR A 21 12.89 5.62 -8.99
N SER A 22 13.48 5.19 -7.87
CA SER A 22 14.93 5.06 -7.72
C SER A 22 15.55 4.06 -8.71
N SER A 23 14.82 3.02 -9.12
CA SER A 23 15.26 2.11 -10.20
C SER A 23 14.98 2.63 -11.62
N GLY A 24 14.47 3.85 -11.76
CA GLY A 24 14.24 4.53 -13.04
C GLY A 24 12.91 4.21 -13.73
N LEU A 25 11.95 3.61 -13.02
CA LEU A 25 10.61 3.38 -13.57
C LEU A 25 9.86 4.71 -13.65
N SER A 26 9.30 5.01 -14.82
CA SER A 26 8.45 6.20 -14.97
C SER A 26 7.06 5.94 -14.39
N ILE A 27 6.64 6.83 -13.49
CA ILE A 27 5.31 6.90 -12.91
C ILE A 27 4.64 8.19 -13.40
N SER A 28 3.38 8.09 -13.78
CA SER A 28 2.59 9.28 -14.14
C SER A 28 2.15 9.96 -12.86
N SER A 29 2.36 11.27 -12.74
CA SER A 29 1.83 12.06 -11.62
C SER A 29 0.31 11.94 -11.60
N ASP A 30 -0.24 11.52 -10.46
CA ASP A 30 -1.67 11.34 -10.21
C ASP A 30 -2.32 12.73 -10.06
N ASP A 31 -2.45 13.48 -11.16
CA ASP A 31 -3.47 14.51 -11.24
C ASP A 31 -4.79 13.75 -11.34
N GLY A 32 -5.73 13.97 -10.41
CA GLY A 32 -6.94 13.17 -10.17
C GLY A 32 -7.94 13.07 -11.33
N THR A 33 -7.50 13.27 -12.56
CA THR A 33 -8.19 13.10 -13.83
C THR A 33 -7.48 12.06 -14.72
N TYR A 34 -7.42 10.80 -14.27
CA TYR A 34 -7.16 9.70 -15.19
C TYR A 34 -8.43 9.39 -16.00
N HIS A 35 -8.55 10.08 -17.13
CA HIS A 35 -9.45 9.68 -18.19
C HIS A 35 -8.92 8.36 -18.77
N GLU A 36 -9.57 7.28 -18.36
CA GLU A 36 -9.67 5.96 -18.98
C GLU A 36 -8.92 5.81 -20.32
N SER A 37 -7.62 5.49 -20.27
CA SER A 37 -6.91 4.89 -21.42
C SER A 37 -7.04 3.36 -21.41
N VAL A 38 -8.03 2.83 -20.68
CA VAL A 38 -8.54 1.49 -20.94
C VAL A 38 -9.44 1.70 -22.15
N SER A 39 -8.98 1.30 -23.34
CA SER A 39 -9.84 1.29 -24.52
C SER A 39 -11.18 0.68 -24.11
N ALA A 40 -12.26 1.47 -24.16
CA ALA A 40 -13.61 1.06 -23.73
C ALA A 40 -14.12 -0.20 -24.48
N SER A 41 -13.36 -0.67 -25.48
CA SER A 41 -13.54 -1.89 -26.24
C SER A 41 -13.06 -3.18 -25.55
N ASP A 42 -12.16 -3.10 -24.55
CA ASP A 42 -11.65 -4.31 -23.90
C ASP A 42 -12.56 -4.74 -22.75
N PRO A 43 -13.20 -5.92 -22.82
CA PRO A 43 -14.04 -6.39 -21.73
C PRO A 43 -13.21 -6.51 -20.44
N PRO A 44 -13.82 -6.24 -19.27
CA PRO A 44 -13.17 -6.43 -17.99
C PRO A 44 -12.73 -7.90 -17.88
N PRO A 45 -11.55 -8.18 -17.31
CA PRO A 45 -11.13 -9.55 -17.05
C PRO A 45 -12.22 -10.34 -16.32
N THR A 46 -12.52 -11.54 -16.81
CA THR A 46 -13.51 -12.44 -16.21
C THR A 46 -13.16 -12.75 -14.76
N GLY A 47 -14.16 -12.71 -13.86
CA GLY A 47 -13.99 -13.07 -12.45
C GLY A 47 -13.52 -11.93 -11.53
N MET A 48 -13.66 -10.68 -11.96
CA MET A 48 -13.56 -9.54 -11.05
C MET A 48 -14.56 -9.64 -9.91
N LYS A 49 -14.13 -9.16 -8.74
CA LYS A 49 -14.96 -9.09 -7.53
C LYS A 49 -15.31 -7.65 -7.21
N THR A 50 -16.40 -7.46 -6.47
CA THR A 50 -16.57 -6.22 -5.72
C THR A 50 -15.49 -6.11 -4.64
N ASP A 51 -15.24 -4.91 -4.14
CA ASP A 51 -14.30 -4.69 -3.05
C ASP A 51 -14.71 -5.44 -1.78
N LEU A 52 -16.01 -5.42 -1.44
CA LEU A 52 -16.58 -6.15 -0.31
C LEU A 52 -16.40 -7.67 -0.47
N GLU A 53 -16.67 -8.23 -1.65
CA GLU A 53 -16.46 -9.65 -1.91
C GLU A 53 -14.99 -10.06 -1.78
N ALA A 54 -14.06 -9.21 -2.24
CA ALA A 54 -12.64 -9.45 -2.13
C ALA A 54 -12.18 -9.42 -0.66
N ALA A 55 -12.71 -8.48 0.14
CA ALA A 55 -12.42 -8.37 1.58
C ALA A 55 -12.97 -9.57 2.37
N LEU A 56 -14.21 -9.99 2.12
CA LEU A 56 -14.81 -11.16 2.75
C LEU A 56 -14.07 -12.46 2.38
N GLU A 57 -13.49 -12.55 1.17
CA GLU A 57 -12.62 -13.67 0.81
C GLU A 57 -11.33 -13.65 1.64
N ALA A 58 -10.66 -12.51 1.76
CA ALA A 58 -9.45 -12.37 2.56
C ALA A 58 -9.70 -12.75 4.03
N GLU A 59 -10.78 -12.25 4.62
CA GLU A 59 -11.16 -12.56 5.99
C GLU A 59 -11.45 -14.05 6.20
N ARG A 60 -12.30 -14.65 5.35
CA ARG A 60 -12.64 -16.08 5.44
C ARG A 60 -11.39 -16.94 5.40
N ARG A 61 -10.48 -16.61 4.47
CA ARG A 61 -9.25 -17.37 4.30
C ARG A 61 -8.29 -17.21 5.46
N PHE A 62 -8.14 -15.98 5.96
CA PHE A 62 -7.40 -15.72 7.18
C PHE A 62 -7.93 -16.59 8.32
N ARG A 63 -9.25 -16.66 8.54
CA ARG A 63 -9.84 -17.48 9.61
C ARG A 63 -9.55 -18.98 9.46
N THR A 64 -9.46 -19.48 8.23
CA THR A 64 -9.19 -20.90 7.95
C THR A 64 -7.70 -21.29 7.87
N ARG A 65 -6.78 -20.32 7.98
CA ARG A 65 -5.35 -20.58 7.86
C ARG A 65 -4.84 -21.42 9.05
N SER A 66 -3.70 -22.08 8.86
CA SER A 66 -2.97 -22.68 9.98
C SER A 66 -2.43 -21.56 10.88
N ARG A 67 -2.78 -21.61 12.17
CA ARG A 67 -2.24 -20.69 13.17
C ARG A 67 -0.77 -21.03 13.44
N ASP A 68 0.01 -20.03 13.82
CA ASP A 68 1.43 -20.21 14.19
C ASP A 68 2.29 -20.76 13.02
N SER A 69 1.93 -20.37 11.80
CA SER A 69 2.75 -20.67 10.62
C SER A 69 4.09 -19.94 10.66
N LYS A 70 5.05 -20.38 9.84
CA LYS A 70 6.33 -19.69 9.66
C LYS A 70 6.12 -18.22 9.25
N ALA A 71 5.17 -17.96 8.34
CA ALA A 71 4.80 -16.61 7.94
C ALA A 71 4.30 -15.77 9.11
N GLU A 72 3.44 -16.32 9.97
CA GLU A 72 2.94 -15.62 11.16
C GLU A 72 4.07 -15.25 12.13
N ARG A 73 5.01 -16.17 12.39
CA ARG A 73 6.15 -15.91 13.27
C ARG A 73 7.08 -14.84 12.69
N ILE A 74 7.39 -14.93 11.39
CA ILE A 74 8.23 -13.94 10.70
C ILE A 74 7.61 -12.55 10.83
N LEU A 75 6.33 -12.42 10.46
CA LEU A 75 5.66 -11.12 10.44
C LEU A 75 5.51 -10.54 11.86
N LYS A 76 5.22 -11.37 12.86
CA LYS A 76 5.19 -10.94 14.27
C LYS A 76 6.55 -10.44 14.76
N THR A 77 7.64 -11.15 14.48
CA THR A 77 8.99 -10.71 14.87
C THR A 77 9.39 -9.41 14.18
N LEU A 78 8.95 -9.19 12.94
CA LEU A 78 9.20 -7.95 12.20
C LEU A 78 8.38 -6.77 12.75
N ILE A 79 7.13 -7.00 13.16
CA ILE A 79 6.25 -5.93 13.66
C ILE A 79 6.57 -5.60 15.13
N CYS A 80 6.74 -6.62 15.97
CA CYS A 80 6.98 -6.50 17.40
C CYS A 80 8.25 -7.31 17.78
N PRO A 81 9.44 -6.71 17.69
CA PRO A 81 10.67 -7.30 18.20
C PRO A 81 10.52 -7.62 19.69
N ARG A 82 11.19 -8.69 20.18
CA ARG A 82 11.00 -9.14 21.57
C ARG A 82 11.73 -8.26 22.58
N SER A 83 12.74 -7.52 22.13
CA SER A 83 13.45 -6.55 22.95
C SER A 83 13.90 -5.33 22.13
N PRO A 84 14.08 -4.16 22.77
CA PRO A 84 14.55 -2.95 22.08
C PRO A 84 15.90 -3.11 21.38
N GLY A 85 16.78 -3.99 21.88
CA GLY A 85 18.07 -4.29 21.25
C GLY A 85 17.98 -5.18 20.00
N GLU A 86 16.79 -5.71 19.68
CA GLU A 86 16.51 -6.49 18.47
C GLU A 86 15.78 -5.65 17.41
N GLU A 87 15.65 -4.34 17.61
CA GLU A 87 15.16 -3.43 16.57
C GLU A 87 16.22 -3.27 15.48
N PHE A 88 16.11 -4.10 14.44
CA PHE A 88 16.86 -3.94 13.20
C PHE A 88 16.17 -2.95 12.24
N GLU A 89 16.95 -2.35 11.33
CA GLU A 89 16.42 -1.53 10.24
C GLU A 89 15.59 -2.40 9.28
N ILE A 90 14.46 -1.89 8.80
CA ILE A 90 13.66 -2.59 7.78
C ILE A 90 14.25 -2.31 6.41
N ASP A 91 15.15 -3.20 5.98
CA ASP A 91 15.78 -3.20 4.67
C ASP A 91 14.91 -3.88 3.58
N ASP A 92 15.38 -3.89 2.33
CA ASP A 92 14.65 -4.51 1.22
C ASP A 92 14.43 -6.03 1.41
N PRO A 93 15.40 -6.82 1.91
CA PRO A 93 15.16 -8.20 2.34
C PRO A 93 14.05 -8.35 3.40
N ALA A 94 13.99 -7.46 4.41
CA ALA A 94 12.94 -7.46 5.40
C ALA A 94 11.58 -7.13 4.77
N LEU A 95 11.49 -6.12 3.88
CA LEU A 95 10.28 -5.83 3.11
C LEU A 95 9.84 -7.02 2.25
N GLN A 96 10.77 -7.71 1.61
CA GLN A 96 10.49 -8.92 0.83
C GLN A 96 9.91 -10.04 1.71
N ASN A 97 10.40 -10.21 2.94
CA ASN A 97 9.84 -11.14 3.92
C ASN A 97 8.44 -10.73 4.40
N ILE A 98 8.23 -9.43 4.65
CA ILE A 98 6.90 -8.87 4.97
C ILE A 98 5.92 -9.18 3.83
N PHE A 99 6.31 -8.92 2.58
CA PHE A 99 5.49 -9.21 1.41
C PHE A 99 5.09 -10.68 1.36
N PHE A 100 6.05 -11.61 1.50
CA PHE A 100 5.75 -13.03 1.44
C PHE A 100 4.82 -13.47 2.57
N ALA A 101 5.11 -13.05 3.80
CA ALA A 101 4.31 -13.43 4.95
C ALA A 101 2.90 -12.85 4.88
N ALA A 102 2.75 -11.56 4.56
CA ALA A 102 1.44 -10.93 4.43
C ALA A 102 0.61 -11.52 3.28
N ASN A 103 1.25 -11.81 2.14
CA ASN A 103 0.58 -12.44 1.00
C ASN A 103 0.11 -13.86 1.34
N GLU A 104 0.89 -14.63 2.10
CA GLU A 104 0.45 -15.94 2.58
C GLU A 104 -0.70 -15.83 3.57
N MET A 105 -0.58 -14.95 4.56
CA MET A 105 -1.52 -14.86 5.69
C MET A 105 -2.86 -14.21 5.34
N PHE A 106 -2.84 -13.10 4.62
CA PHE A 106 -4.01 -12.25 4.41
C PHE A 106 -4.55 -12.31 2.99
N PHE A 107 -3.67 -12.57 2.00
CA PHE A 107 -4.04 -12.46 0.59
C PHE A 107 -3.98 -13.78 -0.18
N CYS A 108 -3.75 -14.91 0.50
CA CYS A 108 -3.77 -16.26 -0.07
C CYS A 108 -2.91 -16.45 -1.32
N GLY A 109 -1.74 -15.80 -1.35
CA GLY A 109 -0.83 -15.88 -2.49
C GLY A 109 -1.27 -15.06 -3.71
N ARG A 110 -2.39 -14.33 -3.66
CA ARG A 110 -2.96 -13.61 -4.82
C ARG A 110 -2.08 -12.47 -5.33
N LEU A 111 -1.14 -11.98 -4.53
CA LEU A 111 -0.18 -10.94 -4.92
C LEU A 111 1.03 -11.50 -5.68
N LYS A 112 1.23 -12.83 -5.68
CA LYS A 112 2.43 -13.47 -6.25
C LYS A 112 2.58 -13.16 -7.75
N GLY A 113 3.71 -12.57 -8.12
CA GLY A 113 4.02 -12.22 -9.51
C GLY A 113 3.14 -11.11 -10.10
N ARG A 114 2.42 -10.36 -9.24
CA ARG A 114 1.52 -9.27 -9.63
C ARG A 114 1.82 -7.96 -8.91
N VAL A 115 2.67 -7.97 -7.89
CA VAL A 115 3.09 -6.79 -7.15
C VAL A 115 4.60 -6.63 -7.29
N ARG A 116 5.02 -5.41 -7.61
CA ARG A 116 6.38 -4.92 -7.46
C ARG A 116 6.36 -3.74 -6.51
N TRP A 117 7.48 -3.43 -5.87
CA TRP A 117 7.65 -2.16 -5.19
C TRP A 117 8.99 -1.55 -5.55
N ASP A 118 9.10 -0.25 -5.32
CA ASP A 118 10.33 0.50 -5.48
C ASP A 118 10.33 1.71 -4.54
N TRP A 119 11.49 2.31 -4.36
CA TRP A 119 11.63 3.57 -3.63
C TRP A 119 11.37 4.76 -4.56
N SER A 120 10.77 5.83 -4.03
CA SER A 120 10.68 7.11 -4.72
C SER A 120 12.08 7.66 -5.00
N ASP A 121 12.28 8.34 -6.13
CA ASP A 121 13.51 9.11 -6.30
C ASP A 121 13.60 10.23 -5.25
N VAL A 122 14.78 10.43 -4.66
CA VAL A 122 15.00 11.44 -3.61
C VAL A 122 14.73 12.86 -4.10
N SER A 123 14.77 13.12 -5.40
CA SER A 123 14.45 14.41 -6.04
C SER A 123 12.94 14.64 -6.20
N SER A 124 12.10 13.62 -6.00
CA SER A 124 10.66 13.74 -6.09
C SER A 124 10.10 14.72 -5.07
N ALA A 125 9.46 15.79 -5.54
CA ALA A 125 8.85 16.79 -4.67
C ALA A 125 7.62 16.25 -3.92
N GLN A 126 6.85 15.35 -4.52
CA GLN A 126 5.61 14.83 -3.94
C GLN A 126 5.87 13.90 -2.74
N TYR A 127 6.88 13.02 -2.84
CA TYR A 127 7.22 12.10 -1.74
C TYR A 127 7.98 12.78 -0.61
N ARG A 128 8.48 14.01 -0.79
CA ARG A 128 9.14 14.79 0.26
C ARG A 128 8.20 15.42 1.28
N HIS A 129 6.94 15.69 0.93
CA HIS A 129 6.09 16.61 1.71
C HIS A 129 4.71 16.08 2.10
N GLY A 130 4.41 14.79 1.94
CA GLY A 130 3.15 14.27 2.48
C GLY A 130 2.72 12.88 2.02
N ILE A 131 3.32 12.34 0.96
CA ILE A 131 2.99 10.99 0.48
C ILE A 131 3.96 9.98 1.08
N LEU A 132 3.46 9.04 1.88
CA LEU A 132 4.26 7.94 2.43
C LEU A 132 4.45 6.82 1.40
N GLY A 133 3.39 6.45 0.70
CA GLY A 133 3.40 5.43 -0.34
C GLY A 133 2.29 5.67 -1.35
N THR A 134 2.42 5.08 -2.54
CA THR A 134 1.32 4.97 -3.49
C THR A 134 1.33 3.62 -4.18
N THR A 135 0.17 3.21 -4.68
CA THR A 135 0.04 2.01 -5.51
C THR A 135 -0.48 2.37 -6.90
N ALA A 136 0.36 2.19 -7.92
CA ALA A 136 -0.04 2.30 -9.32
C ALA A 136 -0.62 0.97 -9.84
N LEU A 137 -1.63 1.05 -10.71
CA LEU A 137 -2.28 -0.11 -11.34
C LEU A 137 -2.04 -0.14 -12.84
N ARG A 138 -1.72 -1.31 -13.39
CA ARG A 138 -1.60 -1.53 -14.84
C ARG A 138 -2.25 -2.85 -15.27
N ARG A 139 -2.80 -2.87 -16.50
CA ARG A 139 -3.26 -4.11 -17.13
C ARG A 139 -2.07 -4.94 -17.62
N ARG A 140 -2.07 -6.24 -17.34
CA ARG A 140 -1.04 -7.16 -17.85
C ARG A 140 -1.30 -7.48 -19.32
N ALA A 141 -0.22 -7.71 -20.06
CA ALA A 141 -0.30 -8.19 -21.43
C ALA A 141 -1.13 -9.49 -21.53
N LYS A 142 -1.74 -9.72 -22.69
CA LYS A 142 -2.50 -10.94 -23.00
C LYS A 142 -3.65 -11.22 -22.03
N ASN A 143 -4.33 -10.17 -21.53
CA ASN A 143 -5.50 -10.27 -20.65
C ASN A 143 -5.28 -11.06 -19.35
N ARG A 144 -4.06 -11.11 -18.82
CA ARG A 144 -3.73 -11.82 -17.56
C ARG A 144 -4.10 -11.06 -16.28
N GLY A 145 -5.16 -10.26 -16.34
CA GLY A 145 -5.60 -9.38 -15.27
C GLY A 145 -4.70 -8.16 -15.10
N TYR A 146 -4.49 -7.74 -13.85
CA TYR A 146 -3.78 -6.53 -13.46
C TYR A 146 -2.48 -6.81 -12.69
N GLU A 147 -1.57 -5.86 -12.67
CA GLU A 147 -0.42 -5.84 -11.78
C GLU A 147 -0.25 -4.45 -11.21
N THR A 148 0.46 -4.35 -10.10
CA THR A 148 0.64 -3.10 -9.37
C THR A 148 2.10 -2.83 -9.07
N LEU A 149 2.43 -1.54 -9.01
CA LEU A 149 3.71 -1.03 -8.54
C LEU A 149 3.45 -0.17 -7.30
N ILE A 150 4.02 -0.58 -6.16
CA ILE A 150 4.07 0.23 -4.95
C ILE A 150 5.28 1.16 -5.05
N VAL A 151 5.13 2.43 -4.73
CA VAL A 151 6.25 3.37 -4.60
C VAL A 151 6.26 3.91 -3.18
N LEU A 152 7.38 3.68 -2.48
CA LEU A 152 7.57 4.06 -1.08
C LEU A 152 8.41 5.34 -0.97
N SER A 153 7.99 6.30 -0.15
CA SER A 153 8.74 7.52 0.09
C SER A 153 10.07 7.23 0.79
N GLN A 154 11.16 7.28 0.02
CA GLN A 154 12.50 7.20 0.58
C GLN A 154 12.77 8.29 1.63
N PRO A 155 12.47 9.59 1.40
CA PRO A 155 12.83 10.64 2.36
C PRO A 155 12.03 10.57 3.67
N LEU A 156 10.79 10.08 3.66
CA LEU A 156 9.97 10.00 4.88
C LEU A 156 10.17 8.67 5.62
N LEU A 157 10.16 7.54 4.90
CA LEU A 157 10.14 6.22 5.53
C LEU A 157 11.52 5.70 5.97
N ARG A 158 12.61 6.30 5.47
CA ARG A 158 13.98 6.06 5.98
C ARG A 158 14.46 7.18 6.90
N SER A 159 13.58 8.11 7.28
CA SER A 159 13.93 9.14 8.25
C SER A 159 13.99 8.56 9.65
N GLU A 160 15.07 8.84 10.38
CA GLU A 160 15.20 8.50 11.81
C GLU A 160 14.17 9.23 12.70
N ARG A 161 13.43 10.19 12.14
CA ARG A 161 12.35 10.89 12.85
C ARG A 161 11.20 9.96 13.26
N TYR A 162 10.96 8.91 12.49
CA TYR A 162 9.82 8.01 12.69
C TYR A 162 10.31 6.61 13.03
N ASN A 163 9.56 5.88 13.85
CA ASN A 163 9.89 4.51 14.16
C ASN A 163 9.68 3.57 12.94
N ARG A 164 10.35 2.42 12.95
CA ARG A 164 10.27 1.40 11.88
C ARG A 164 8.86 0.91 11.55
N ARG A 165 7.90 1.04 12.48
CA ARG A 165 6.51 0.62 12.23
C ARG A 165 5.85 1.50 11.18
N LEU A 166 6.30 2.74 10.96
CA LEU A 166 5.77 3.58 9.88
C LEU A 166 6.00 2.92 8.52
N LEU A 167 7.22 2.44 8.25
CA LEU A 167 7.56 1.75 7.01
C LEU A 167 6.79 0.42 6.87
N ILE A 168 6.73 -0.38 7.92
CA ILE A 168 6.00 -1.65 7.90
C ILE A 168 4.51 -1.41 7.63
N SER A 169 3.93 -0.45 8.33
CA SER A 169 2.51 -0.12 8.22
C SER A 169 2.23 0.41 6.82
N THR A 170 3.02 1.38 6.32
CA THR A 170 2.87 1.93 4.97
C THR A 170 2.93 0.81 3.94
N PHE A 171 3.90 -0.09 4.06
CA PHE A 171 4.03 -1.18 3.10
C PHE A 171 2.82 -2.15 3.15
N LEU A 172 2.33 -2.49 4.35
CA LEU A 172 1.12 -3.31 4.49
C LEU A 172 -0.13 -2.60 3.94
N HIS A 173 -0.25 -1.29 4.16
CA HIS A 173 -1.32 -0.44 3.62
C HIS A 173 -1.36 -0.53 2.09
N GLU A 174 -0.21 -0.32 1.44
CA GLU A 174 -0.09 -0.42 -0.01
C GLU A 174 -0.35 -1.86 -0.52
N LEU A 175 -0.02 -2.90 0.26
CA LEU A 175 -0.37 -4.27 -0.12
C LEU A 175 -1.89 -4.55 -0.09
N ILE A 176 -2.65 -3.88 0.79
CA ILE A 176 -4.12 -3.94 0.77
C ILE A 176 -4.64 -3.29 -0.52
N HIS A 177 -4.12 -2.11 -0.91
CA HIS A 177 -4.46 -1.49 -2.18
C HIS A 177 -4.12 -2.39 -3.36
N SER A 178 -2.91 -2.96 -3.39
CA SER A 178 -2.50 -3.93 -4.40
C SER A 178 -3.47 -5.09 -4.52
N TYR A 179 -3.88 -5.69 -3.41
CA TYR A 179 -4.85 -6.79 -3.39
C TYR A 179 -6.18 -6.36 -4.02
N LEU A 180 -6.76 -5.25 -3.56
CA LEU A 180 -8.06 -4.79 -4.06
C LEU A 180 -7.98 -4.44 -5.54
N PHE A 181 -6.94 -3.74 -6.01
CA PHE A 181 -6.79 -3.41 -7.42
C PHE A 181 -6.62 -4.67 -8.29
N ILE A 182 -5.90 -5.68 -7.79
CA ILE A 182 -5.70 -6.96 -8.47
C ILE A 182 -7.01 -7.75 -8.63
N ARG A 183 -7.91 -7.66 -7.63
CA ARG A 183 -9.18 -8.43 -7.56
C ARG A 183 -10.37 -7.71 -8.17
N CYS A 184 -10.40 -6.39 -8.06
CA CYS A 184 -11.55 -5.54 -8.39
C CYS A 184 -11.28 -4.62 -9.58
N GLY A 185 -10.01 -4.49 -10.00
CA GLY A 185 -9.60 -3.60 -11.07
C GLY A 185 -9.67 -2.11 -10.68
N PRO A 186 -9.75 -1.21 -11.67
CA PRO A 186 -9.70 0.24 -11.45
C PRO A 186 -10.79 0.78 -10.53
N LYS A 187 -11.94 0.10 -10.42
CA LYS A 187 -13.05 0.50 -9.54
C LYS A 187 -12.66 0.53 -8.07
N ALA A 188 -11.64 -0.24 -7.66
CA ALA A 188 -11.14 -0.18 -6.31
C ALA A 188 -10.34 1.10 -6.00
N ARG A 189 -10.05 1.97 -6.98
CA ARG A 189 -9.44 3.29 -6.76
C ARG A 189 -10.43 4.36 -6.29
N LEU A 190 -11.74 4.06 -6.27
CA LEU A 190 -12.76 4.99 -5.77
C LEU A 190 -12.44 5.39 -4.31
N ARG A 191 -12.70 6.66 -3.96
CA ARG A 191 -12.39 7.24 -2.64
C ARG A 191 -10.91 7.09 -2.25
N GLY A 192 -10.00 7.30 -3.19
CA GLY A 192 -8.55 7.15 -2.97
C GLY A 192 -8.10 5.69 -2.76
N GLY A 193 -9.01 4.72 -2.86
CA GLY A 193 -8.74 3.32 -2.55
C GLY A 193 -9.11 2.89 -1.13
N HIS A 194 -9.52 3.82 -0.26
CA HIS A 194 -10.03 3.53 1.09
C HIS A 194 -11.52 3.20 1.05
N THR A 195 -11.85 2.13 0.33
CA THR A 195 -13.24 1.63 0.24
C THR A 195 -13.65 0.86 1.51
N GLU A 196 -14.91 0.42 1.57
CA GLU A 196 -15.36 -0.44 2.68
C GLU A 196 -14.53 -1.74 2.76
N GLY A 197 -14.25 -2.35 1.60
CA GLY A 197 -13.36 -3.51 1.52
C GLY A 197 -11.96 -3.25 2.06
N PHE A 198 -11.41 -2.05 1.83
CA PHE A 198 -10.12 -1.65 2.39
C PHE A 198 -10.15 -1.64 3.93
N HIS A 199 -11.11 -0.92 4.51
CA HIS A 199 -11.21 -0.80 5.97
C HIS A 199 -11.46 -2.16 6.65
N LEU A 200 -12.21 -3.06 6.03
CA LEU A 200 -12.39 -4.42 6.54
C LEU A 200 -11.06 -5.19 6.63
N ILE A 201 -10.23 -5.12 5.60
CA ILE A 201 -8.92 -5.79 5.58
C ILE A 201 -7.95 -5.10 6.53
N ALA A 202 -7.90 -3.76 6.55
CA ALA A 202 -7.05 -2.99 7.46
C ALA A 202 -7.36 -3.35 8.92
N ASN A 203 -8.64 -3.32 9.31
CA ASN A 203 -9.08 -3.71 10.65
C ASN A 203 -8.78 -5.17 10.98
N LEU A 204 -8.84 -6.07 10.00
CA LEU A 204 -8.46 -7.48 10.20
C LEU A 204 -6.98 -7.60 10.59
N ILE A 205 -6.10 -6.89 9.88
CA ILE A 205 -4.65 -6.93 10.11
C ILE A 205 -4.30 -6.19 11.41
N ASP A 206 -4.88 -5.02 11.67
CA ASP A 206 -4.69 -4.26 12.91
C ASP A 206 -5.05 -5.12 14.14
N ARG A 207 -6.25 -5.75 14.14
CA ARG A 207 -6.65 -6.65 15.23
C ARG A 207 -5.74 -7.85 15.39
N TRP A 208 -5.17 -8.36 14.30
CA TRP A 208 -4.23 -9.48 14.37
C TRP A 208 -2.87 -9.06 14.94
N ALA A 209 -2.38 -7.87 14.57
CA ALA A 209 -1.11 -7.34 15.07
C ALA A 209 -1.19 -6.96 16.55
N GLY A 210 -2.34 -6.43 16.97
CA GLY A 210 -2.58 -5.94 18.33
C GLY A 210 -2.96 -4.45 18.33
N PRO A 211 -3.53 -3.96 19.44
CA PRO A 211 -3.92 -2.56 19.55
C PRO A 211 -2.70 -1.63 19.44
N ASP A 212 -2.89 -0.48 18.81
CA ASP A 212 -1.91 0.61 18.75
C ASP A 212 -0.56 0.29 18.09
N ILE A 213 -0.54 -0.73 17.21
CA ILE A 213 0.67 -1.18 16.53
C ILE A 213 0.83 -0.60 15.11
N LEU A 214 -0.16 -0.81 14.23
CA LEU A 214 -0.02 -0.56 12.79
C LEU A 214 -0.88 0.59 12.24
N PHE A 215 -2.04 0.87 12.84
CA PHE A 215 -2.94 1.97 12.47
C PHE A 215 -3.27 2.06 10.97
N LEU A 216 -3.45 0.91 10.30
CA LEU A 216 -3.50 0.84 8.83
C LEU A 216 -4.64 1.64 8.21
N GLY A 217 -5.75 1.81 8.94
CA GLY A 217 -6.90 2.57 8.50
C GLY A 217 -6.75 4.10 8.54
N ASN A 218 -5.82 4.65 9.32
CA ASN A 218 -5.74 6.08 9.65
C ASN A 218 -4.33 6.68 9.55
N MET A 219 -3.35 5.94 9.02
CA MET A 219 -1.92 6.29 9.07
C MET A 219 -1.57 7.64 8.46
N GLU A 220 -2.23 8.04 7.37
CA GLU A 220 -1.97 9.33 6.71
C GLU A 220 -2.50 10.53 7.51
N ALA A 221 -3.42 10.30 8.46
CA ALA A 221 -4.06 11.35 9.24
C ALA A 221 -3.31 11.71 10.53
N ASP A 222 -2.50 10.80 11.08
CA ASP A 222 -1.81 11.00 12.35
C ASP A 222 -0.44 10.29 12.40
N LEU A 223 0.58 10.98 11.88
CA LEU A 223 1.97 10.53 11.99
C LEU A 223 2.51 10.61 13.42
N GLY A 224 1.81 11.26 14.36
CA GLY A 224 2.25 11.38 15.76
C GLY A 224 2.30 10.05 16.51
N GLN A 225 1.71 9.00 15.93
CA GLN A 225 1.72 7.63 16.45
C GLN A 225 2.99 6.85 16.09
N PHE A 226 3.87 7.45 15.26
CA PHE A 226 5.08 6.83 14.74
C PHE A 226 6.37 7.58 15.09
#